data_AF-Q0YPD5-F1
#
_entry.id   AF-Q0YPD5-F1
#
_cell.length_a   1.000
_cell.length_b   1.000
_cell.length_c   1.000
_cell.angle_alpha   90.00
_cell.angle_beta   90.00
_cell.angle_gamma   90.00
#
_symmetry.space_group_name_H-M   'P 1'
#
loop_
_entity.id
_entity.type
_entity.pdbx_description
1 polymer ?
#
loop_
_entity_poly.entity_id
_entity_poly.type
_entity_poly.pdbx_seq_one_letter_code
_entity_poly.pdbx_strand_id
1 'polypeptide(L)'
;MAASTKKALCVGINNFKNYPAAALQGCVNDAKEMLALLQKLLGFKTADITVLTDAQATKAAIISSLKEMVDGAKAGKYTYLVFCLSSHGTYVPELSGAPMATCSGARLARLLCRQAARGRSMFIMPLRISS
;
A
#
# COMPACT_ATOMS: atom_id res chain seq x y z
N MET A 1 -19.99 -2.87 24.04
CA MET A 1 -18.63 -2.82 23.45
C MET A 1 -18.79 -2.88 21.94
N ALA A 2 -18.53 -1.80 21.20
CA ALA A 2 -18.43 -1.91 19.75
C ALA A 2 -17.19 -2.76 19.44
N ALA A 3 -17.38 -3.95 18.88
CA ALA A 3 -16.27 -4.76 18.43
C ALA A 3 -15.47 -3.93 17.41
N SER A 4 -14.20 -3.68 17.70
CA SER A 4 -13.33 -2.91 16.81
C SER A 4 -13.17 -3.70 15.50
N THR A 5 -13.79 -3.21 14.44
CA THR A 5 -13.79 -3.84 13.13
C THR A 5 -12.64 -3.26 12.31
N LYS A 6 -11.67 -4.12 12.00
CA LYS A 6 -10.44 -3.73 11.33
C LYS A 6 -10.46 -4.32 9.93
N LYS A 7 -9.83 -3.66 8.96
CA LYS A 7 -9.66 -4.21 7.61
C LYS A 7 -8.29 -3.84 7.08
N ALA A 8 -7.61 -4.79 6.45
CA ALA A 8 -6.30 -4.56 5.87
C ALA A 8 -6.21 -5.09 4.44
N LEU A 9 -5.43 -4.40 3.62
CA LEU A 9 -5.05 -4.82 2.27
C LEU A 9 -3.53 -4.77 2.14
N CYS A 10 -2.91 -5.92 1.92
CA CYS A 10 -1.48 -6.07 1.69
C CYS A 10 -1.24 -6.51 0.25
N VAL A 11 -0.41 -5.77 -0.48
CA VAL A 11 -0.15 -6.02 -1.90
C VAL A 11 1.35 -6.20 -2.10
N GLY A 12 1.73 -7.31 -2.75
CA GLY A 12 3.13 -7.64 -3.04
C GLY A 12 3.31 -8.06 -4.49
N ILE A 13 4.02 -7.28 -5.29
CA ILE A 13 4.20 -7.54 -6.74
C ILE A 13 5.67 -7.81 -7.02
N ASN A 14 6.01 -9.08 -7.28
CA ASN A 14 7.34 -9.47 -7.72
C ASN A 14 7.43 -9.49 -9.25
N ASN A 15 6.40 -10.01 -9.92
CA ASN A 15 6.44 -10.22 -11.36
C ASN A 15 5.43 -9.34 -12.11
N PHE A 16 5.92 -8.55 -13.05
CA PHE A 16 5.10 -7.70 -13.91
C PHE A 16 4.92 -8.37 -15.27
N LYS A 17 3.70 -8.81 -15.59
CA LYS A 17 3.39 -9.57 -16.82
C LYS A 17 3.93 -8.91 -18.10
N ASN A 18 3.91 -7.57 -18.17
CA ASN A 18 4.33 -6.81 -19.33
C ASN A 18 5.79 -6.32 -19.24
N TYR A 19 6.45 -6.53 -18.10
CA TYR A 19 7.82 -6.05 -17.83
C TYR A 19 8.62 -7.10 -17.04
N PRO A 20 8.91 -8.27 -17.62
CA PRO A 20 9.64 -9.35 -16.92
C PRO A 20 11.06 -8.95 -16.52
N ALA A 21 11.68 -7.97 -17.19
CA ALA A 21 12.99 -7.43 -16.83
C ALA A 21 12.98 -6.64 -15.49
N ALA A 22 11.80 -6.29 -14.98
CA ALA A 22 11.63 -5.59 -13.70
C ALA A 22 11.20 -6.55 -12.56
N ALA A 23 11.49 -7.85 -12.69
CA ALA A 23 11.14 -8.83 -11.68
C ALA A 23 11.92 -8.60 -10.37
N LEU A 24 11.21 -8.59 -9.26
CA LEU A 24 11.73 -8.49 -7.90
C LEU A 24 11.60 -9.84 -7.19
N GLN A 25 12.37 -10.05 -6.11
CA GLN A 25 12.34 -11.32 -5.35
C GLN A 25 11.97 -11.16 -3.87
N GLY A 26 11.31 -10.07 -3.47
CA GLY A 26 11.03 -9.78 -2.05
C GLY A 26 9.60 -9.31 -1.73
N CYS A 27 8.90 -8.68 -2.68
CA CYS A 27 7.63 -8.00 -2.43
C CYS A 27 6.50 -8.95 -2.00
N VAL A 28 6.48 -10.17 -2.53
CA VAL A 28 5.53 -11.21 -2.09
C VAL A 28 5.80 -11.64 -0.65
N ASN A 29 7.07 -11.75 -0.25
CA ASN A 29 7.44 -12.08 1.12
C ASN A 29 7.05 -10.94 2.07
N ASP A 30 7.32 -9.69 1.69
CA ASP A 30 6.92 -8.50 2.44
C ASP A 30 5.41 -8.47 2.73
N ALA A 31 4.57 -8.79 1.73
CA ALA A 31 3.12 -8.82 1.90
C ALA A 31 2.66 -9.90 2.90
N LYS A 32 3.33 -11.07 2.90
CA LYS A 32 3.06 -12.17 3.85
C LYS A 32 3.53 -11.83 5.26
N GLU A 33 4.71 -11.23 5.39
CA GLU A 33 5.24 -10.75 6.68
C GLU A 33 4.31 -9.67 7.27
N MET A 34 3.79 -8.76 6.45
CA MET A 34 2.81 -7.77 6.91
C MET A 34 1.52 -8.39 7.41
N LEU A 35 1.01 -9.44 6.75
CA LEU A 35 -0.11 -10.20 7.29
C LEU A 35 0.23 -10.78 8.67
N ALA A 36 1.40 -11.40 8.82
CA ALA A 36 1.81 -11.98 10.10
C ALA A 36 1.95 -10.92 11.21
N LEU A 37 2.51 -9.75 10.89
CA LEU A 37 2.65 -8.62 11.82
C LEU A 37 1.28 -8.05 12.22
N LEU A 38 0.36 -7.89 11.27
CA LEU A 38 -1.00 -7.40 11.54
C LEU A 38 -1.76 -8.34 12.47
N GLN A 39 -1.60 -9.65 12.30
CA GLN A 39 -2.19 -10.64 13.18
C GLN A 39 -1.55 -10.61 14.58
N LYS A 40 -0.22 -10.71 14.66
CA LYS A 40 0.51 -10.86 15.92
C LYS A 40 0.49 -9.60 16.79
N LEU A 41 0.70 -8.43 16.19
CA LEU A 41 0.90 -7.18 16.93
C LEU A 41 -0.37 -6.34 17.03
N LEU A 42 -1.21 -6.37 15.98
CA LEU A 42 -2.38 -5.51 15.88
C LEU A 42 -3.70 -6.28 16.03
N GLY A 43 -3.66 -7.60 16.22
CA GLY A 43 -4.82 -8.44 16.50
C GLY A 43 -5.85 -8.44 15.37
N PHE A 44 -5.41 -8.35 14.12
CA PHE A 44 -6.28 -8.56 12.96
C PHE A 44 -6.62 -10.04 12.81
N LYS A 45 -7.86 -10.36 12.41
CA LYS A 45 -8.21 -11.72 12.02
C LYS A 45 -7.79 -11.97 10.58
N THR A 46 -7.51 -13.21 10.22
CA THR A 46 -7.18 -13.58 8.82
C THR A 46 -8.28 -13.16 7.84
N ALA A 47 -9.56 -13.27 8.23
CA ALA A 47 -10.70 -12.86 7.40
C ALA A 47 -10.75 -11.33 7.14
N ASP A 48 -10.09 -10.54 7.98
CA ASP A 48 -10.05 -9.09 7.88
C ASP A 48 -8.88 -8.59 7.03
N ILE A 49 -7.97 -9.48 6.61
CA ILE A 49 -6.78 -9.16 5.82
C ILE A 49 -6.94 -9.74 4.42
N THR A 50 -6.90 -8.87 3.41
CA THR A 50 -6.80 -9.27 2.01
C THR A 50 -5.35 -9.17 1.57
N VAL A 51 -4.81 -10.24 0.99
CA VAL A 51 -3.46 -10.25 0.41
C VAL A 51 -3.56 -10.46 -1.09
N LEU A 52 -2.98 -9.56 -1.87
CA LEU A 52 -2.91 -9.65 -3.33
C LEU A 52 -1.46 -9.76 -3.77
N THR A 53 -1.12 -10.83 -4.50
CA THR A 53 0.26 -11.07 -4.96
C THR A 53 0.34 -11.32 -6.47
N ASP A 54 1.41 -10.81 -7.09
CA ASP A 54 1.74 -11.01 -8.52
C ASP A 54 0.54 -10.84 -9.46
N ALA A 55 0.13 -11.90 -10.14
CA ALA A 55 -0.97 -11.88 -11.11
C ALA A 55 -2.33 -11.50 -10.49
N GLN A 56 -2.51 -11.67 -9.18
CA GLN A 56 -3.73 -11.27 -8.47
C GLN A 56 -3.75 -9.78 -8.14
N ALA A 57 -2.58 -9.15 -8.06
CA ALA A 57 -2.42 -7.73 -7.76
C ALA A 57 -2.69 -6.85 -9.01
N THR A 58 -3.80 -7.10 -9.69
CA THR A 58 -4.24 -6.28 -10.82
C THR A 58 -4.72 -4.92 -10.32
N LYS A 59 -4.60 -3.88 -11.16
CA LYS A 59 -5.16 -2.55 -10.87
C LYS A 59 -6.64 -2.64 -10.49
N ALA A 60 -7.42 -3.46 -11.19
CA ALA A 60 -8.84 -3.65 -10.92
C ALA A 60 -9.08 -4.24 -9.52
N ALA A 61 -8.35 -5.29 -9.15
CA ALA A 61 -8.47 -5.92 -7.83
C ALA A 61 -8.08 -4.94 -6.70
N ILE A 62 -6.94 -4.26 -6.82
CA ILE A 62 -6.47 -3.31 -5.81
C ILE A 62 -7.48 -2.17 -5.62
N ILE A 63 -7.96 -1.57 -6.72
CA ILE A 63 -8.94 -0.48 -6.66
C ILE A 63 -10.29 -0.95 -6.10
N SER A 64 -10.76 -2.16 -6.45
CA SER A 64 -11.98 -2.73 -5.87
C SER A 64 -11.86 -2.89 -4.36
N SER A 65 -10.79 -3.53 -3.90
CA SER A 65 -10.56 -3.76 -2.47
C SER A 65 -10.43 -2.44 -1.69
N LEU A 66 -9.75 -1.44 -2.25
CA LEU A 66 -9.66 -0.11 -1.63
C LEU A 66 -11.03 0.57 -1.53
N LYS A 67 -11.86 0.50 -2.59
CA LYS A 67 -13.22 1.05 -2.56
C LYS A 67 -14.07 0.38 -1.49
N GLU A 68 -14.07 -0.95 -1.44
CA GLU A 68 -14.80 -1.72 -0.43
C GLU A 68 -14.38 -1.36 1.01
N MET A 69 -13.07 -1.19 1.24
CA MET A 69 -12.55 -0.76 2.53
C MET A 69 -13.04 0.64 2.92
N VAL A 70 -12.99 1.60 1.98
CA VAL A 70 -13.42 2.98 2.22
C VAL A 70 -14.93 3.05 2.41
N ASP A 71 -15.71 2.35 1.59
CA ASP A 71 -17.18 2.33 1.69
C ASP A 71 -17.62 1.67 3.00
N GLY A 72 -16.94 0.60 3.41
CA GLY A 72 -17.15 0.00 4.73
C GLY A 72 -16.83 0.96 5.87
N ALA A 73 -15.72 1.71 5.80
CA ALA A 73 -15.39 2.70 6.81
C ALA A 73 -16.40 3.85 6.86
N LYS A 74 -16.85 4.36 5.70
CA LYS A 74 -17.90 5.39 5.61
C LYS A 74 -19.24 4.92 6.20
N ALA A 75 -19.58 3.65 6.01
CA ALA A 75 -20.75 3.04 6.61
C ALA A 75 -20.58 2.74 8.12
N GLY A 76 -19.47 3.16 8.74
CA GLY A 76 -19.15 2.87 10.15
C GLY A 76 -18.80 1.40 10.42
N LYS A 77 -18.64 0.57 9.36
CA LYS A 77 -18.33 -0.86 9.50
C LYS A 77 -16.89 -1.11 9.89
N TYR A 78 -15.95 -0.20 9.64
CA TYR A 78 -14.54 -0.35 9.98
C TYR A 78 -14.03 0.88 10.73
N THR A 79 -13.35 0.67 11.85
CA THR A 79 -12.74 1.74 12.66
C THR A 79 -11.26 1.92 12.34
N TYR A 80 -10.61 0.89 11.77
CA TYR A 80 -9.18 0.91 11.48
C TYR A 80 -8.88 0.25 10.13
N LEU A 81 -8.20 0.99 9.25
CA LEU A 81 -7.81 0.53 7.93
C LEU A 81 -6.27 0.52 7.80
N VAL A 82 -5.73 -0.53 7.20
CA VAL A 82 -4.30 -0.62 6.87
C VAL A 82 -4.14 -0.95 5.39
N PHE A 83 -3.32 -0.18 4.69
CA PHE A 83 -2.91 -0.46 3.33
C PHE A 83 -1.39 -0.57 3.25
N CYS A 84 -0.91 -1.67 2.69
CA CYS A 84 0.51 -1.89 2.43
C CYS A 84 0.71 -2.30 0.98
N LEU A 85 1.67 -1.65 0.32
CA LEU A 85 2.07 -1.94 -1.05
C LEU A 85 3.60 -2.11 -1.08
N SER A 86 4.06 -3.28 -1.51
CA SER A 86 5.46 -3.55 -1.85
C SER A 86 5.53 -3.85 -3.36
N SER A 87 6.21 -2.97 -4.11
CA SER A 87 6.38 -3.07 -5.58
C SER A 87 7.48 -2.11 -6.08
N HIS A 88 7.78 -2.14 -7.38
CA HIS A 88 8.58 -1.11 -8.05
C HIS A 88 7.81 0.23 -8.10
N GLY A 89 8.36 1.26 -7.45
CA GLY A 89 7.89 2.64 -7.63
C GLY A 89 8.48 3.25 -8.91
N THR A 90 7.63 3.88 -9.72
CA THR A 90 8.07 4.72 -10.84
C THR A 90 7.65 6.15 -10.58
N TYR A 91 8.52 7.10 -10.92
CA TYR A 91 8.20 8.52 -10.88
C TYR A 91 7.82 8.98 -12.28
N VAL A 92 6.61 9.51 -12.42
CA VAL A 92 6.16 10.14 -13.67
C VAL A 92 6.34 11.66 -13.49
N PRO A 93 7.30 12.30 -14.18
CA PRO A 93 7.41 13.76 -14.16
C PRO A 93 6.15 14.39 -14.77
N GLU A 94 5.72 15.55 -14.25
CA GLU A 94 4.59 16.28 -14.82
C GLU A 94 4.87 16.65 -16.28
N LEU A 95 3.95 16.29 -17.17
CA LEU A 95 3.94 16.70 -18.57
C LEU A 95 2.81 17.71 -18.79
N SER A 96 3.00 18.96 -18.37
CA SER A 96 2.45 20.15 -19.03
C SER A 96 2.98 21.41 -18.35
N GLY A 97 3.21 22.48 -19.13
CA GLY A 97 3.63 23.78 -18.64
C GLY A 97 2.58 24.54 -17.82
N ALA A 98 2.08 23.95 -16.74
CA ALA A 98 1.47 24.67 -15.63
C ALA A 98 2.59 25.06 -14.64
N PRO A 99 2.54 26.26 -14.01
CA PRO A 99 3.57 26.65 -13.07
C PRO A 99 3.61 25.62 -11.95
N MET A 100 4.81 25.07 -11.72
CA MET A 100 5.10 24.19 -10.60
C MET A 100 4.37 24.72 -9.37
N ALA A 101 3.44 23.92 -8.84
CA ALA A 101 3.14 24.02 -7.43
C ALA A 101 4.45 23.70 -6.73
N THR A 102 5.21 24.74 -6.41
CA THR A 102 6.39 24.67 -5.58
C THR A 102 5.93 24.10 -4.25
N CYS A 103 6.00 22.78 -4.09
CA CYS A 103 6.01 22.16 -2.80
C CYS A 103 7.30 22.68 -2.13
N SER A 104 7.16 23.68 -1.26
CA SER A 104 8.21 24.28 -0.44
C SER A 104 8.77 23.25 0.55
N GLY A 105 9.47 22.25 0.02
CA GLY A 105 9.90 21.06 0.76
C GLY A 105 10.97 20.25 0.00
N ALA A 106 11.84 20.92 -0.75
CA ALA A 106 12.90 20.30 -1.56
C ALA A 106 13.94 19.47 -0.77
N ARG A 107 13.88 19.46 0.57
CA ARG A 107 14.71 18.59 1.44
C ARG A 107 14.12 17.19 1.63
N LEU A 108 12.80 17.02 1.56
CA LEU A 108 12.15 15.73 1.81
C LEU A 108 12.20 14.80 0.59
N ALA A 109 12.12 15.38 -0.62
CA ALA A 109 12.19 14.64 -1.88
C ALA A 109 13.56 13.94 -2.11
N ARG A 110 14.67 14.59 -1.73
CA ARG A 110 16.01 13.92 -1.76
C ARG A 110 16.15 12.85 -0.69
N LEU A 111 15.44 12.95 0.43
CA LEU A 111 15.47 11.95 1.50
C LEU A 111 14.72 10.68 1.08
N LEU A 112 13.59 10.82 0.38
CA LEU A 112 12.85 9.70 -0.20
C LEU A 112 13.64 8.98 -1.31
N CYS A 113 14.33 9.73 -2.17
CA CYS A 113 15.19 9.15 -3.20
C CYS A 113 16.42 8.41 -2.62
N ARG A 114 16.98 8.86 -1.48
CA ARG A 114 18.07 8.17 -0.78
C ARG A 114 17.65 6.93 0.01
N GLN A 115 16.35 6.76 0.28
CA GLN A 115 15.81 5.55 0.93
C GLN A 115 15.52 4.45 -0.10
N ALA A 116 15.04 4.81 -1.29
CA ALA A 116 14.84 3.86 -2.40
C ALA A 116 16.16 3.18 -2.84
N ALA A 117 17.30 3.89 -2.73
CA ALA A 117 18.63 3.34 -3.01
C ALA A 117 19.18 2.40 -1.92
N ARG A 118 18.48 2.23 -0.76
CA ARG A 118 18.91 1.36 0.35
C ARG A 118 18.08 0.08 0.52
N GLY A 119 17.29 -0.31 -0.48
CA GLY A 119 16.74 -1.67 -0.56
C GLY A 119 15.63 -2.04 0.45
N ARG A 120 14.95 -1.07 1.07
CA ARG A 120 13.73 -1.34 1.86
C ARG A 120 12.56 -0.55 1.29
N SER A 121 11.79 -1.18 0.40
CA SER A 121 10.62 -0.59 -0.28
C SER A 121 9.31 -1.00 0.41
N MET A 122 9.19 -0.75 1.72
CA MET A 122 7.93 -0.94 2.42
C MET A 122 7.37 0.42 2.84
N PHE A 123 6.35 0.88 2.12
CA PHE A 123 5.57 2.06 2.49
C PHE A 123 4.32 1.59 3.24
N ILE A 124 4.27 1.85 4.55
CA ILE A 124 3.09 1.66 5.38
C ILE A 124 2.43 3.03 5.51
N MET A 125 1.27 3.21 4.88
CA MET A 125 0.52 4.47 4.97
C MET A 125 -0.61 4.30 5.99
N PRO A 126 -0.49 4.85 7.21
CA PRO A 126 -1.59 4.85 8.16
C PRO A 126 -2.66 5.83 7.67
N LEU A 127 -3.74 5.32 7.08
CA LEU A 127 -4.92 6.11 6.77
C LEU A 127 -5.73 6.34 8.04
N ARG A 128 -5.47 7.48 8.70
CA ARG A 128 -6.32 7.97 9.80
C ARG A 128 -7.45 8.78 9.16
N ILE A 129 -8.63 8.19 9.05
CA ILE A 129 -9.84 8.89 8.61
C ILE A 129 -10.29 9.73 9.82
N SER A 130 -10.05 11.04 9.77
CA SER A 130 -10.63 11.96 10.74
C SER A 130 -12.10 12.13 10.40
N SER A 131 -12.97 11.89 11.38
CA SER A 131 -14.40 12.14 11.30
C SER A 131 -14.72 13.61 11.06
#